data_AF-A0A417Z066-F1
#
_entry.id   AF-A0A417Z066-F1
#
_cell.length_a   1.000
_cell.length_b   1.000
_cell.length_c   1.000
_cell.angle_alpha   90.00
_cell.angle_beta   90.00
_cell.angle_gamma   90.00
#
_symmetry.space_group_name_H-M   'P 1'
#
loop_
_entity.id
_entity.type
_entity.pdbx_description
1 polymer ?
#
loop_
_entity_poly.entity_id
_entity_poly.type
_entity_poly.pdbx_seq_one_letter_code
_entity_poly.pdbx_strand_id
1 'polypeptide(L)'
;MKKRPLCSCGSGLAAEHCCETFQIHSFVLPHTESQTRENILQKLKIGSEFQMRNRALAFFYGDDLIAYKLGKPKDPNRNEFLFHLSNYLTDYLEDLSPPSWQECSPIFWEEFISTYLPGRISISKEGHETEKMITEIQKFVRWLDRREGTAWFSIVDHYINMYKSDIKTTETALNALVLHHFPHIHEKDFDFQKDFDADQKRLGVLAQSEDGFFEVQTVIEGVFVLNNLEDGRTYHTKGLPGCILPGILLKGAIGKKKHDLFWSWCATGAVFPKCSKKFLESEEAVIIL
;
A
#
# COMPACT_ATOMS: atom_id res chain seq x y z
N MET A 1 -13.19 7.23 11.34
CA MET A 1 -12.62 7.34 10.00
C MET A 1 -13.38 6.40 9.09
N LYS A 2 -14.31 6.92 8.27
CA LYS A 2 -14.87 6.13 7.16
C LYS A 2 -13.74 5.93 6.15
N LYS A 3 -13.31 4.69 5.97
CA LYS A 3 -12.24 4.35 5.03
C LYS A 3 -12.73 4.55 3.61
N ARG A 4 -11.91 5.18 2.77
CA ARG A 4 -12.20 5.26 1.35
C ARG A 4 -11.72 3.96 0.70
N PRO A 5 -12.61 3.16 0.09
CA PRO A 5 -12.22 1.90 -0.53
C PRO A 5 -11.16 2.17 -1.59
N LEU A 6 -10.13 1.33 -1.69
CA LEU A 6 -9.17 1.41 -2.79
C LEU A 6 -9.88 1.05 -4.11
N CYS A 7 -9.52 1.74 -5.19
CA CYS A 7 -10.11 1.50 -6.48
C CYS A 7 -9.69 0.13 -7.02
N SER A 8 -10.66 -0.58 -7.59
CA SER A 8 -10.48 -1.85 -8.31
C SER A 8 -9.72 -1.70 -9.63
N CYS A 9 -9.44 -0.47 -10.08
CA CYS A 9 -8.69 -0.16 -11.31
C CYS A 9 -7.19 -0.55 -11.23
N GLY A 10 -6.69 -0.98 -10.07
CA GLY A 10 -5.28 -1.33 -9.86
C GLY A 10 -4.34 -0.13 -9.67
N SER A 11 -4.86 1.10 -9.67
CA SER A 11 -4.05 2.32 -9.46
C SER A 11 -3.52 2.48 -8.03
N GLY A 12 -4.13 1.77 -7.07
CA GLY A 12 -3.88 2.00 -5.66
C GLY A 12 -4.45 3.32 -5.13
N LEU A 13 -5.22 4.09 -5.90
CA LEU A 13 -5.89 5.29 -5.39
C LEU A 13 -7.23 4.93 -4.73
N ALA A 14 -7.79 5.81 -3.91
CA ALA A 14 -9.16 5.66 -3.41
C ALA A 14 -10.16 5.62 -4.60
N ALA A 15 -11.24 4.85 -4.46
CA ALA A 15 -12.23 4.56 -5.51
C ALA A 15 -12.88 5.82 -6.07
N GLU A 16 -13.21 6.77 -5.20
CA GLU A 16 -13.75 8.09 -5.53
C GLU A 16 -12.79 8.98 -6.33
N HIS A 17 -11.48 8.70 -6.31
CA HIS A 17 -10.45 9.49 -7.00
C HIS A 17 -9.87 8.82 -8.25
N CYS A 18 -10.00 7.49 -8.40
CA CYS A 18 -9.56 6.81 -9.63
C CYS A 18 -10.60 6.95 -10.76
N CYS A 19 -11.91 6.93 -10.45
CA CYS A 19 -12.94 6.66 -11.46
C CYS A 19 -14.19 7.57 -11.44
N GLU A 20 -14.31 8.57 -10.55
CA GLU A 20 -15.39 9.57 -10.56
C GLU A 20 -14.90 11.04 -10.57
N THR A 21 -15.84 11.97 -10.71
CA THR A 21 -15.65 13.37 -11.13
C THR A 21 -14.76 14.17 -10.17
N PHE A 22 -13.67 14.72 -10.71
CA PHE A 22 -12.68 15.55 -10.00
C PHE A 22 -13.33 16.65 -9.14
N GLN A 23 -13.25 16.50 -7.81
CA GLN A 23 -13.41 17.64 -6.91
C GLN A 23 -12.10 18.45 -6.88
N ILE A 24 -12.14 19.67 -7.41
CA ILE A 24 -10.99 20.58 -7.43
C ILE A 24 -10.97 21.37 -6.12
N HIS A 25 -10.09 20.97 -5.20
CA HIS A 25 -9.71 21.81 -4.06
C HIS A 25 -8.61 22.78 -4.48
N SER A 26 -8.92 24.07 -4.53
CA SER A 26 -7.93 25.13 -4.75
C SER A 26 -7.62 25.84 -3.43
N PHE A 27 -6.34 26.14 -3.22
CA PHE A 27 -5.88 26.97 -2.12
C PHE A 27 -4.82 27.94 -2.65
N VAL A 28 -4.71 29.08 -2.00
CA VAL A 28 -3.71 30.10 -2.32
C VAL A 28 -2.71 30.14 -1.18
N LEU A 29 -1.42 29.99 -1.51
CA LEU A 29 -0.33 30.22 -0.57
C LEU A 29 0.08 31.69 -0.64
N PRO A 30 -0.33 32.55 0.30
CA PRO A 30 0.08 33.95 0.29
C PRO A 30 1.60 34.03 0.45
N HIS A 31 2.26 34.71 -0.47
CA HIS A 31 3.70 34.91 -0.41
C HIS A 31 4.00 36.02 0.59
N THR A 32 4.50 35.65 1.78
CA THR A 32 5.17 36.60 2.67
C THR A 32 6.56 36.89 2.13
N GLU A 33 7.05 38.12 2.32
CA GLU A 33 8.27 38.69 1.72
C GLU A 33 9.58 37.87 1.90
N SER A 34 9.58 36.81 2.72
CA SER A 34 10.71 35.90 2.96
C SER A 34 10.78 34.65 2.06
N GLN A 35 9.72 34.30 1.33
CA GLN A 35 9.75 33.18 0.37
C GLN A 35 9.98 33.71 -1.05
N THR A 36 11.24 33.65 -1.50
CA THR A 36 11.54 33.94 -2.90
C THR A 36 10.88 32.87 -3.78
N ARG A 37 10.32 33.29 -4.93
CA ARG A 37 9.79 32.39 -5.97
C ARG A 37 10.78 31.25 -6.30
N GLU A 38 12.07 31.57 -6.27
CA GLU A 38 13.16 30.61 -6.46
C GLU A 38 13.15 29.47 -5.43
N ASN A 39 12.93 29.78 -4.15
CA ASN A 39 12.84 28.75 -3.10
C ASN A 39 11.67 27.79 -3.36
N ILE A 40 10.51 28.29 -3.78
CA ILE A 40 9.35 27.45 -4.10
C ILE A 40 9.65 26.57 -5.33
N LEU A 41 10.22 27.14 -6.39
CA LEU A 41 10.60 26.38 -7.58
C LEU A 41 11.64 25.29 -7.26
N GLN A 42 12.58 25.58 -6.36
CA GLN A 42 13.56 24.60 -5.91
C GLN A 42 12.89 23.47 -5.11
N LYS A 43 11.97 23.80 -4.19
CA LYS A 43 11.20 22.82 -3.43
C LYS A 43 10.35 21.93 -4.34
N LEU A 44 9.67 22.51 -5.34
CA LEU A 44 8.92 21.77 -6.36
C LEU A 44 9.83 20.81 -7.13
N LYS A 45 11.01 21.26 -7.56
CA LYS A 45 11.99 20.43 -8.26
C LYS A 45 12.41 19.24 -7.41
N ILE A 46 12.80 19.46 -6.15
CA ILE A 46 13.21 18.36 -5.24
C ILE A 46 12.04 17.41 -4.97
N GLY A 47 10.84 17.94 -4.71
CA GLY A 47 9.62 17.17 -4.52
C GLY A 47 9.31 16.23 -5.69
N SER A 48 9.53 16.70 -6.92
CA SER A 48 9.27 15.90 -8.12
C SER A 48 10.18 14.66 -8.24
N GLU A 49 11.38 14.66 -7.63
CA GLU A 49 12.29 13.50 -7.65
C GLU A 49 11.75 12.27 -6.92
N PHE A 50 10.78 12.47 -6.02
CA PHE A 50 10.04 11.39 -5.34
C PHE A 50 8.52 11.52 -5.57
N GLN A 51 8.13 12.23 -6.62
CA GLN A 51 6.73 12.43 -7.05
C GLN A 51 5.81 13.00 -5.97
N MET A 52 6.33 13.88 -5.10
CA MET A 52 5.52 14.60 -4.13
C MET A 52 4.48 15.46 -4.84
N ARG A 53 3.21 15.40 -4.43
CA ARG A 53 2.18 16.31 -4.94
C ARG A 53 2.57 17.75 -4.61
N ASN A 54 2.44 18.67 -5.57
CA ASN A 54 2.76 20.09 -5.34
C ASN A 54 2.04 20.69 -4.13
N ARG A 55 0.82 20.21 -3.83
CA ARG A 55 0.06 20.63 -2.65
C ARG A 55 0.72 20.31 -1.31
N ALA A 56 1.56 19.29 -1.26
CA ALA A 56 2.34 18.93 -0.07
C ALA A 56 3.16 20.11 0.47
N LEU A 57 3.61 21.03 -0.39
CA LEU A 57 4.35 22.22 0.01
C LEU A 57 3.55 23.18 0.90
N ALA A 58 2.22 23.07 0.88
CA ALA A 58 1.33 23.85 1.74
C ALA A 58 1.11 23.22 3.12
N PHE A 59 1.51 21.96 3.30
CA PHE A 59 1.25 21.18 4.50
C PHE A 59 2.51 21.02 5.35
N PHE A 60 2.32 20.74 6.63
CA PHE A 60 3.38 20.68 7.65
C PHE A 60 4.54 19.75 7.27
N TYR A 61 4.26 18.64 6.56
CA TYR A 61 5.27 17.63 6.22
C TYR A 61 6.12 17.99 4.99
N GLY A 62 5.66 18.87 4.10
CA GLY A 62 6.29 19.06 2.79
C GLY A 62 7.75 19.49 2.87
N ASP A 63 8.03 20.47 3.73
CA ASP A 63 9.38 20.98 3.95
C ASP A 63 10.29 19.95 4.62
N ASP A 64 9.74 19.08 5.45
CA ASP A 64 10.49 18.03 6.13
C ASP A 64 10.83 16.88 5.20
N LEU A 65 9.90 16.45 4.34
CA LEU A 65 10.19 15.43 3.33
C LEU A 65 11.30 15.91 2.37
N ILE A 66 11.25 17.18 1.95
CA ILE A 66 12.29 17.80 1.13
C ILE A 66 13.63 17.88 1.88
N ALA A 67 13.62 18.30 3.14
CA ALA A 67 14.85 18.39 3.92
C ALA A 67 15.48 17.02 4.17
N TYR A 68 14.66 15.99 4.43
CA TYR A 68 15.15 14.62 4.55
C TYR A 68 15.73 14.11 3.22
N LYS A 69 15.05 14.39 2.10
CA LYS A 69 15.55 14.08 0.74
C LYS A 69 16.95 14.66 0.50
N LEU A 70 17.14 15.94 0.85
CA LEU A 70 18.41 16.64 0.66
C LEU A 70 19.58 16.04 1.44
N GLY A 71 19.33 15.32 2.54
CA GLY A 71 20.38 14.59 3.26
C GLY A 71 21.03 13.45 2.46
N LYS A 72 20.30 12.87 1.49
CA LYS A 72 20.83 11.86 0.53
C LYS A 72 20.13 11.99 -0.83
N PRO A 73 20.54 12.95 -1.67
CA PRO A 73 19.81 13.31 -2.89
C PRO A 73 19.77 12.25 -4.00
N LYS A 74 20.57 11.18 -3.92
CA LYS A 74 20.63 10.14 -4.97
C LYS A 74 20.23 8.75 -4.47
N ASP A 75 19.74 8.64 -3.23
CA ASP A 75 19.37 7.36 -2.63
C ASP A 75 17.98 6.91 -3.15
N PRO A 76 17.89 5.82 -3.94
CA PRO A 76 16.63 5.38 -4.52
C PRO A 76 15.66 4.85 -3.45
N ASN A 77 16.15 4.16 -2.42
CA ASN A 77 15.29 3.63 -1.35
C ASN A 77 14.63 4.78 -0.58
N ARG A 78 15.36 5.87 -0.38
CA ARG A 78 14.82 7.09 0.23
C ARG A 78 13.72 7.71 -0.64
N ASN A 79 13.89 7.74 -1.96
CA ASN A 79 12.86 8.26 -2.86
C ASN A 79 11.59 7.42 -2.82
N GLU A 80 11.72 6.10 -2.87
CA GLU A 80 10.57 5.21 -2.79
C GLU A 80 9.83 5.36 -1.45
N PHE A 81 10.56 5.37 -0.34
CA PHE A 81 9.98 5.63 0.97
C PHE A 81 9.25 6.99 1.04
N LEU A 82 9.89 8.07 0.57
CA LEU A 82 9.29 9.41 0.58
C LEU A 82 8.07 9.51 -0.33
N PHE A 83 8.07 8.83 -1.47
CA PHE A 83 6.91 8.70 -2.35
C PHE A 83 5.74 8.08 -1.59
N HIS A 84 5.95 6.95 -0.92
CA HIS A 84 4.89 6.28 -0.16
C HIS A 84 4.38 7.11 1.01
N LEU A 85 5.27 7.71 1.81
CA LEU A 85 4.87 8.54 2.94
C LEU A 85 4.13 9.80 2.48
N SER A 86 4.62 10.46 1.42
CA SER A 86 3.91 11.60 0.84
C SER A 86 2.52 11.21 0.38
N ASN A 87 2.38 10.11 -0.37
CA ASN A 87 1.08 9.68 -0.88
C ASN A 87 0.13 9.21 0.23
N TYR A 88 0.66 8.66 1.32
CA TYR A 88 -0.13 8.33 2.49
C TYR A 88 -0.75 9.59 3.10
N LEU A 89 0.06 10.63 3.28
CA LEU A 89 -0.41 11.92 3.81
C LEU A 89 -1.33 12.65 2.82
N THR A 90 -1.00 12.67 1.53
CA THR A 90 -1.75 13.46 0.54
C THR A 90 -2.98 12.77 0.01
N ASP A 91 -2.93 11.48 -0.32
CA ASP A 91 -3.92 10.81 -1.16
C ASP A 91 -4.68 9.70 -0.39
N TYR A 92 -4.08 9.14 0.67
CA TYR A 92 -4.75 8.16 1.53
C TYR A 92 -5.52 8.80 2.68
N LEU A 93 -4.86 9.69 3.44
CA LEU A 93 -5.50 10.38 4.56
C LEU A 93 -6.33 11.59 4.12
N GLU A 94 -5.82 12.37 3.16
CA GLU A 94 -6.45 13.62 2.69
C GLU A 94 -6.89 14.54 3.84
N ASP A 95 -8.19 14.72 4.03
CA ASP A 95 -8.77 15.57 5.09
C ASP A 95 -8.52 15.03 6.50
N LEU A 96 -8.09 13.77 6.62
CA LEU A 96 -7.73 13.11 7.87
C LEU A 96 -6.23 13.22 8.18
N SER A 97 -5.46 13.91 7.33
CA SER A 97 -4.05 14.17 7.61
C SER A 97 -3.93 15.00 8.89
N PRO A 98 -3.08 14.62 9.86
CA PRO A 98 -2.88 15.42 11.06
C PRO A 98 -2.32 16.80 10.68
N PRO A 99 -2.49 17.84 11.51
CA PRO A 99 -2.00 19.18 11.19
C PRO A 99 -0.50 19.37 11.52
N SER A 100 0.12 18.44 12.28
CA SER A 100 1.53 18.47 12.67
C SER A 100 2.07 17.06 12.95
N TRP A 101 3.39 16.90 13.02
CA TRP A 101 4.00 15.62 13.42
C TRP A 101 3.70 15.26 14.87
N GLN A 102 3.53 16.24 15.75
CA GLN A 102 3.22 16.04 17.16
C GLN A 102 1.79 15.50 17.36
N GLU A 103 0.90 15.83 16.42
CA GLU A 103 -0.49 15.36 16.40
C GLU A 103 -0.69 14.07 15.60
N CYS A 104 0.37 13.50 15.00
CA CYS A 104 0.32 12.11 14.57
C CYS A 104 -0.03 11.21 15.77
N SER A 105 -0.90 10.22 15.61
CA SER A 105 -1.20 9.26 16.67
C SER A 105 -0.33 8.00 16.52
N PRO A 106 -0.22 7.15 17.57
CA PRO A 106 0.36 5.82 17.39
C PRO A 106 -0.36 5.01 16.29
N ILE A 107 -1.66 5.22 16.12
CA ILE A 107 -2.48 4.54 15.12
C ILE A 107 -2.09 4.98 13.70
N PHE A 108 -1.74 6.25 13.48
CA PHE A 108 -1.23 6.73 12.19
C PHE A 108 -0.01 5.92 11.73
N TRP A 109 0.94 5.68 12.65
CA TRP A 109 2.15 4.90 12.35
C TRP A 109 1.84 3.43 12.18
N GLU A 110 0.96 2.88 13.01
CA GLU A 110 0.55 1.50 12.94
C GLU A 110 -0.12 1.16 11.59
N GLU A 111 -1.07 1.98 11.15
CA GLU A 111 -1.77 1.80 9.87
C GLU A 111 -0.81 1.96 8.68
N PHE A 112 0.09 2.95 8.73
CA PHE A 112 1.10 3.13 7.69
C PHE A 112 1.98 1.88 7.53
N ILE A 113 2.48 1.34 8.64
CA ILE A 113 3.40 0.19 8.67
C ILE A 113 2.69 -1.12 8.32
N SER A 114 1.52 -1.36 8.92
CA SER A 114 0.84 -2.65 8.83
C SER A 114 -0.09 -2.76 7.63
N THR A 115 -0.56 -1.66 7.04
CA THR A 115 -1.62 -1.69 6.03
C THR A 115 -1.23 -0.97 4.77
N TYR A 116 -0.85 0.31 4.86
CA TYR A 116 -0.54 1.09 3.67
C TYR A 116 0.70 0.56 2.93
N LEU A 117 1.81 0.34 3.64
CA LEU A 117 3.05 -0.13 3.01
C LEU A 117 2.93 -1.54 2.41
N PRO A 118 2.38 -2.55 3.10
CA PRO A 118 2.23 -3.89 2.51
C PRO A 118 1.44 -3.90 1.20
N GLY A 119 0.41 -3.05 1.09
CA GLY A 119 -0.36 -2.88 -0.16
C GLY A 119 0.38 -2.14 -1.29
N ARG A 120 1.64 -1.77 -1.08
CA ARG A 120 2.47 -0.96 -2.01
C ARG A 120 3.85 -1.53 -2.23
N ILE A 121 4.18 -2.67 -1.62
CA ILE A 121 5.47 -3.34 -1.83
C ILE A 121 5.61 -3.71 -3.30
N SER A 122 6.70 -3.25 -3.92
CA SER A 122 7.06 -3.60 -5.29
C SER A 122 7.37 -5.09 -5.40
N ILE A 123 6.91 -5.71 -6.49
CA ILE A 123 7.24 -7.11 -6.80
C ILE A 123 8.73 -7.18 -7.11
N SER A 124 9.46 -8.03 -6.41
CA SER A 124 10.91 -8.18 -6.57
C SER A 124 11.30 -9.65 -6.61
N LYS A 125 12.38 -9.94 -7.34
CA LYS A 125 12.92 -11.30 -7.45
C LYS A 125 13.57 -11.72 -6.14
N GLU A 126 14.19 -10.78 -5.44
CA GLU A 126 14.98 -11.03 -4.25
C GLU A 126 14.16 -11.01 -2.94
N GLY A 127 12.98 -10.37 -2.93
CA GLY A 127 12.10 -10.34 -1.75
C GLY A 127 12.64 -9.51 -0.58
N HIS A 128 13.33 -8.41 -0.87
CA HIS A 128 13.95 -7.53 0.14
C HIS A 128 13.33 -6.13 0.22
N GLU A 129 12.21 -5.87 -0.46
CA GLU A 129 11.62 -4.53 -0.50
C GLU A 129 11.05 -4.11 0.87
N THR A 130 10.46 -5.05 1.60
CA THR A 130 10.01 -4.82 2.99
C THR A 130 11.15 -4.34 3.88
N GLU A 131 12.33 -4.96 3.77
CA GLU A 131 13.47 -4.64 4.63
C GLU A 131 14.05 -3.26 4.32
N LYS A 132 14.10 -2.90 3.04
CA LYS A 132 14.51 -1.56 2.60
C LYS A 132 13.56 -0.49 3.15
N MET A 133 12.24 -0.71 3.02
CA MET A 133 11.21 0.21 3.53
C MET A 133 11.28 0.37 5.04
N ILE A 134 11.32 -0.74 5.79
CA ILE A 134 11.46 -0.73 7.26
C ILE A 134 12.70 0.08 7.67
N THR A 135 13.82 -0.14 6.99
CA THR A 135 15.08 0.55 7.28
C THR A 135 14.95 2.06 7.04
N GLU A 136 14.31 2.49 5.95
CA GLU A 136 14.14 3.92 5.66
C GLU A 136 13.14 4.59 6.62
N ILE A 137 12.07 3.92 7.02
CA ILE A 137 11.13 4.42 8.04
C ILE A 137 11.87 4.67 9.36
N GLN A 138 12.64 3.70 9.84
CA GLN A 138 13.41 3.84 11.08
C GLN A 138 14.40 5.01 11.00
N LYS A 139 15.10 5.18 9.87
CA LYS A 139 16.02 6.32 9.65
C LYS A 139 15.27 7.64 9.63
N PHE A 140 14.14 7.72 8.93
CA PHE A 140 13.33 8.92 8.82
C PHE A 140 12.81 9.35 10.17
N VAL A 141 12.21 8.43 10.94
CA VAL A 141 11.61 8.75 12.23
C VAL A 141 12.66 9.17 13.26
N ARG A 142 13.86 8.55 13.26
CA ARG A 142 14.99 9.04 14.08
C ARG A 142 15.43 10.45 13.71
N TRP A 143 15.41 10.76 12.41
CA TRP A 143 15.75 12.09 11.92
C TRP A 143 14.66 13.10 12.30
N LEU A 144 13.39 12.70 12.19
CA LEU A 144 12.22 13.50 12.52
C LEU A 144 12.17 13.86 14.01
N ASP A 145 12.40 12.87 14.89
CA ASP A 145 12.46 13.08 16.34
C ASP A 145 13.48 14.17 16.72
N ARG A 146 14.65 14.17 16.07
CA ARG A 146 15.70 15.19 16.31
C ARG A 146 15.35 16.56 15.78
N ARG A 147 14.58 16.62 14.69
CA ARG A 147 14.27 17.86 13.98
C ARG A 147 13.07 18.58 14.61
N GLU A 148 12.02 17.82 14.89
CA GLU A 148 10.72 18.33 15.33
C GLU A 148 10.47 18.13 16.84
N GLY A 149 11.44 17.54 17.55
CA GLY A 149 11.33 17.27 19.00
C GLY A 149 10.25 16.25 19.34
N THR A 150 9.95 15.33 18.41
CA THR A 150 9.00 14.23 18.62
C THR A 150 9.70 13.00 19.25
N ALA A 151 8.92 11.99 19.62
CA ALA A 151 9.42 10.75 20.23
C ALA A 151 8.88 9.49 19.53
N TRP A 152 8.64 9.60 18.22
CA TRP A 152 7.97 8.57 17.42
C TRP A 152 8.82 7.34 17.20
N PHE A 153 10.15 7.44 17.28
CA PHE A 153 11.02 6.31 16.98
C PHE A 153 10.71 5.10 17.85
N SER A 154 10.45 5.30 19.14
CA SER A 154 10.11 4.21 20.07
C SER A 154 8.83 3.46 19.67
N ILE A 155 7.81 4.20 19.22
CA ILE A 155 6.50 3.67 18.82
C ILE A 155 6.61 2.94 17.48
N VAL A 156 7.29 3.56 16.51
CA VAL A 156 7.50 3.00 15.18
C VAL A 156 8.34 1.73 15.26
N ASP A 157 9.42 1.73 16.04
CA ASP A 157 10.28 0.56 16.24
C ASP A 157 9.51 -0.58 16.92
N HIS A 158 8.63 -0.26 17.88
CA HIS A 158 7.76 -1.25 18.49
C HIS A 158 6.84 -1.95 17.47
N TYR A 159 6.13 -1.20 16.62
CA TYR A 159 5.26 -1.80 15.60
C TYR A 159 6.04 -2.56 14.53
N ILE A 160 7.19 -2.05 14.12
CA ILE A 160 8.08 -2.78 13.19
C ILE A 160 8.45 -4.12 13.83
N ASN A 161 8.95 -4.14 15.06
CA ASN A 161 9.36 -5.38 15.71
C ASN A 161 8.18 -6.35 15.93
N MET A 162 6.99 -5.81 16.21
CA MET A 162 5.77 -6.61 16.38
C MET A 162 5.32 -7.27 15.06
N TYR A 163 5.36 -6.54 13.94
CA TYR A 163 4.75 -6.98 12.67
C TYR A 163 5.74 -7.41 11.59
N LYS A 164 7.05 -7.29 11.82
CA LYS A 164 8.09 -7.56 10.81
C LYS A 164 7.96 -8.93 10.15
N SER A 165 7.67 -9.97 10.93
CA SER A 165 7.51 -11.33 10.39
C SER A 165 6.33 -11.39 9.44
N ASP A 166 5.16 -10.90 9.87
CA ASP A 166 3.93 -10.95 9.10
C ASP A 166 4.05 -10.11 7.82
N ILE A 167 4.65 -8.92 7.89
CA ILE A 167 4.88 -8.06 6.72
C ILE A 167 5.81 -8.77 5.71
N LYS A 168 6.89 -9.42 6.15
CA LYS A 168 7.75 -10.20 5.25
C LYS A 168 7.03 -11.37 4.59
N THR A 169 6.18 -12.06 5.35
CA THR A 169 5.32 -13.12 4.79
C THR A 169 4.40 -12.57 3.72
N THR A 170 3.93 -11.33 3.85
CA THR A 170 3.05 -10.71 2.84
C THR A 170 3.78 -10.38 1.54
N GLU A 171 5.02 -9.90 1.58
CA GLU A 171 5.86 -9.76 0.37
C GLU A 171 6.08 -11.11 -0.31
N THR A 172 6.40 -12.15 0.47
CA THR A 172 6.60 -13.51 -0.06
C THR A 172 5.33 -14.04 -0.74
N ALA A 173 4.18 -13.85 -0.11
CA ALA A 173 2.88 -14.27 -0.65
C ALA A 173 2.50 -13.46 -1.90
N LEU A 174 2.74 -12.14 -1.91
CA LEU A 174 2.49 -11.27 -3.06
C LEU A 174 3.33 -11.70 -4.27
N ASN A 175 4.64 -11.87 -4.08
CA ASN A 175 5.54 -12.33 -5.13
C ASN A 175 5.10 -13.70 -5.68
N ALA A 176 4.75 -14.64 -4.80
CA ALA A 176 4.30 -15.96 -5.23
C ALA A 176 2.98 -15.93 -6.01
N LEU A 177 2.04 -15.06 -5.61
CA LEU A 177 0.76 -14.86 -6.30
C LEU A 177 0.95 -14.24 -7.68
N VAL A 178 1.82 -13.23 -7.80
CA VAL A 178 2.12 -12.60 -9.07
C VAL A 178 2.83 -13.59 -9.99
N LEU A 179 3.84 -14.32 -9.50
CA LEU A 179 4.54 -15.35 -10.29
C LEU A 179 3.63 -16.50 -10.70
N HIS A 180 2.54 -16.74 -9.96
CA HIS A 180 1.54 -17.72 -10.38
C HIS A 180 0.78 -17.29 -11.64
N HIS A 181 0.54 -15.99 -11.83
CA HIS A 181 -0.14 -15.44 -13.01
C HIS A 181 0.83 -15.03 -14.13
N PHE A 182 2.01 -14.53 -13.77
CA PHE A 182 3.05 -14.02 -14.67
C PHE A 182 4.39 -14.69 -14.35
N PRO A 183 4.55 -15.99 -14.68
CA PRO A 183 5.72 -16.77 -14.29
C PRO A 183 7.03 -16.25 -14.89
N HIS A 184 6.96 -15.53 -16.01
CA HIS A 184 8.11 -15.02 -16.75
C HIS A 184 8.45 -13.56 -16.44
N ILE A 185 7.77 -12.91 -15.47
CA ILE A 185 7.91 -11.46 -15.18
C ILE A 185 9.34 -11.01 -14.82
N HIS A 186 10.19 -11.93 -14.39
CA HIS A 186 11.59 -11.65 -14.04
C HIS A 186 12.59 -12.12 -15.10
N GLU A 187 12.12 -12.67 -16.22
CA GLU A 187 12.98 -13.08 -17.33
C GLU A 187 13.41 -11.86 -18.15
N LYS A 188 14.66 -11.88 -18.65
CA LYS A 188 15.22 -10.77 -19.44
C LYS A 188 14.44 -10.51 -20.74
N ASP A 189 13.81 -11.56 -21.25
CA ASP A 189 13.14 -11.59 -22.55
C ASP A 189 11.61 -11.53 -22.37
N PHE A 190 11.16 -11.09 -21.18
CA PHE A 190 9.75 -11.05 -20.80
C PHE A 190 8.90 -10.31 -21.84
N ASP A 191 7.94 -11.03 -22.42
CA ASP A 191 6.93 -10.49 -23.31
C ASP A 191 5.63 -10.32 -22.52
N PHE A 192 5.43 -9.11 -22.00
CA PHE A 192 4.21 -8.76 -21.26
C PHE A 192 2.93 -9.05 -22.07
N GLN A 193 2.94 -8.80 -23.38
CA GLN A 193 1.75 -8.97 -24.20
C GLN A 193 1.35 -10.44 -24.28
N LYS A 194 2.33 -11.33 -24.41
CA LYS A 194 2.09 -12.78 -24.45
C LYS A 194 1.50 -13.31 -23.16
N ASP A 195 2.07 -12.96 -22.01
CA ASP A 195 1.55 -13.40 -20.71
C ASP A 195 0.18 -12.77 -20.42
N PHE A 196 -0.01 -11.50 -20.77
CA PHE A 196 -1.31 -10.82 -20.66
C PHE A 196 -2.39 -11.48 -21.53
N ASP A 197 -2.09 -11.83 -22.79
CA ASP A 197 -3.03 -12.52 -23.67
C ASP A 197 -3.38 -13.93 -23.14
N ALA A 198 -2.40 -14.63 -22.55
CA ALA A 198 -2.64 -15.92 -21.91
C ALA A 198 -3.55 -15.76 -20.68
N ASP A 199 -3.33 -14.72 -19.88
CA ASP A 199 -4.14 -14.41 -18.72
C ASP A 199 -5.58 -14.02 -19.10
N GLN A 200 -5.76 -13.18 -20.11
CA GLN A 200 -7.09 -12.83 -20.63
C GLN A 200 -7.85 -14.05 -21.13
N LYS A 201 -7.20 -14.98 -21.84
CA LYS A 201 -7.83 -16.24 -22.26
C LYS A 201 -8.24 -17.10 -21.06
N ARG A 202 -7.41 -17.14 -20.02
CA ARG A 202 -7.72 -17.86 -18.76
C ARG A 202 -8.90 -17.23 -18.03
N LEU A 203 -9.02 -15.90 -18.02
CA LEU A 203 -10.15 -15.18 -17.43
C LEU A 203 -11.44 -15.34 -18.26
N GLY A 204 -11.33 -15.38 -19.59
CA GLY A 204 -12.48 -15.50 -20.50
C GLY A 204 -13.26 -16.82 -20.41
N VAL A 205 -12.72 -17.84 -19.75
CA VAL A 205 -13.41 -19.14 -19.54
C VAL A 205 -14.12 -19.24 -18.18
N LEU A 206 -14.05 -18.20 -17.36
CA LEU A 206 -14.73 -18.16 -16.06
C LEU A 206 -16.23 -17.95 -16.27
N ALA A 207 -17.04 -18.74 -15.56
CA ALA A 207 -18.50 -18.61 -15.57
C ALA A 207 -18.99 -17.67 -14.47
N GLN A 208 -18.23 -17.57 -13.38
CA GLN A 208 -18.51 -16.69 -12.24
C GLN A 208 -17.18 -16.10 -11.76
N SER A 209 -17.25 -14.88 -11.24
CA SER A 209 -16.12 -14.21 -10.59
C SER A 209 -16.63 -13.36 -9.43
N GLU A 210 -15.82 -13.28 -8.39
CA GLU A 210 -16.05 -12.44 -7.21
C GLU A 210 -14.77 -11.64 -6.96
N ASP A 211 -14.86 -10.31 -6.95
CA ASP A 211 -13.81 -9.43 -6.44
C ASP A 211 -14.09 -9.12 -4.96
N GLY A 212 -13.04 -9.03 -4.14
CA GLY A 212 -13.23 -8.74 -2.73
C GLY A 212 -11.95 -8.75 -1.92
N PHE A 213 -12.13 -8.55 -0.62
CA PHE A 213 -11.10 -8.75 0.39
C PHE A 213 -11.33 -10.10 1.07
N PHE A 214 -10.39 -11.02 0.93
CA PHE A 214 -10.51 -12.38 1.43
C PHE A 214 -9.54 -12.63 2.58
N GLU A 215 -10.02 -13.13 3.71
CA GLU A 215 -9.19 -13.71 4.77
C GLU A 215 -9.02 -15.20 4.56
N VAL A 216 -7.78 -15.68 4.58
CA VAL A 216 -7.47 -17.11 4.55
C VAL A 216 -7.77 -17.70 5.93
N GLN A 217 -8.83 -18.51 6.04
CA GLN A 217 -9.24 -19.10 7.31
C GLN A 217 -8.43 -20.35 7.65
N THR A 218 -8.28 -21.25 6.68
CA THR A 218 -7.58 -22.52 6.85
C THR A 218 -7.13 -23.08 5.52
N VAL A 219 -6.16 -23.99 5.55
CA VAL A 219 -5.66 -24.73 4.40
C VAL A 219 -5.71 -26.23 4.72
N ILE A 220 -6.52 -26.97 3.96
CA ILE A 220 -6.73 -28.42 4.16
C ILE A 220 -6.40 -29.12 2.84
N GLU A 221 -5.35 -29.94 2.84
CA GLU A 221 -4.95 -30.74 1.66
C GLU A 221 -4.82 -29.91 0.36
N GLY A 222 -4.32 -28.68 0.46
CA GLY A 222 -4.17 -27.76 -0.68
C GLY A 222 -5.46 -27.06 -1.12
N VAL A 223 -6.56 -27.20 -0.37
CA VAL A 223 -7.77 -26.39 -0.49
C VAL A 223 -7.71 -25.26 0.53
N PHE A 224 -7.82 -24.04 0.04
CA PHE A 224 -7.83 -22.82 0.84
C PHE A 224 -9.28 -22.42 1.11
N VAL A 225 -9.61 -22.18 2.37
CA VAL A 225 -10.91 -21.64 2.77
C VAL A 225 -10.76 -20.13 2.91
N LEU A 226 -11.41 -19.38 2.04
CA LEU A 226 -11.39 -17.92 2.00
C LEU A 226 -12.71 -17.37 2.53
N ASN A 227 -12.66 -16.39 3.43
CA ASN A 227 -13.83 -15.65 3.86
C ASN A 227 -13.79 -14.23 3.28
N ASN A 228 -14.81 -13.82 2.53
CA ASN A 228 -14.92 -12.44 2.08
C ASN A 228 -15.29 -11.54 3.26
N LEU A 229 -14.45 -10.56 3.54
CA LEU A 229 -14.62 -9.62 4.65
C LEU A 229 -15.80 -8.67 4.46
N GLU A 230 -16.26 -8.48 3.21
CA GLU A 230 -17.34 -7.56 2.89
C GLU A 230 -18.73 -8.15 3.17
N ASP A 231 -18.96 -9.42 2.83
CA ASP A 231 -20.27 -10.08 2.94
C ASP A 231 -20.28 -11.35 3.81
N GLY A 232 -19.13 -11.74 4.35
CA GLY A 232 -18.97 -12.92 5.20
C GLY A 232 -19.09 -14.25 4.46
N ARG A 233 -19.14 -14.27 3.12
CA ARG A 233 -19.27 -15.51 2.35
C ARG A 233 -17.97 -16.29 2.35
N THR A 234 -18.11 -17.61 2.47
CA THR A 234 -16.99 -18.54 2.46
C THR A 234 -16.84 -19.22 1.11
N TYR A 235 -15.61 -19.24 0.60
CA TYR A 235 -15.22 -19.79 -0.68
C TYR A 235 -14.13 -20.85 -0.50
N HIS A 236 -14.25 -21.97 -1.22
CA HIS A 236 -13.24 -23.03 -1.23
C HIS A 236 -12.43 -22.93 -2.52
N THR A 237 -11.15 -22.61 -2.38
CA THR A 237 -10.27 -22.22 -3.48
C THR A 237 -9.12 -23.21 -3.64
N LYS A 238 -8.75 -23.55 -4.88
CA LYS A 238 -7.54 -24.31 -5.23
C LYS A 238 -6.57 -23.46 -6.05
N GLY A 239 -5.31 -23.89 -6.09
CA GLY A 239 -4.27 -23.29 -6.92
C GLY A 239 -3.53 -22.10 -6.32
N LEU A 240 -3.85 -21.71 -5.09
CA LEU A 240 -3.09 -20.71 -4.35
C LEU A 240 -1.69 -21.26 -3.95
N PRO A 241 -0.63 -20.43 -3.97
CA PRO A 241 0.70 -20.81 -3.49
C PRO A 241 0.71 -21.31 -2.04
N GLY A 242 1.52 -22.34 -1.76
CA GLY A 242 1.62 -22.94 -0.42
C GLY A 242 2.25 -22.05 0.66
N CYS A 243 2.88 -20.93 0.27
CA CYS A 243 3.38 -19.94 1.22
C CYS A 243 2.27 -19.05 1.82
N ILE A 244 1.04 -19.15 1.33
CA ILE A 244 -0.10 -18.42 1.87
C ILE A 244 -0.62 -19.14 3.11
N LEU A 245 -0.51 -18.46 4.25
CA LEU A 245 -0.86 -18.99 5.56
C LEU A 245 -2.21 -18.46 6.05
N PRO A 246 -2.88 -19.17 6.97
CA PRO A 246 -4.06 -18.65 7.65
C PRO A 246 -3.84 -17.28 8.31
N GLY A 247 -4.83 -16.40 8.22
CA GLY A 247 -4.81 -15.03 8.72
C GLY A 247 -4.28 -14.00 7.71
N ILE A 248 -3.66 -14.41 6.60
CA ILE A 248 -3.30 -13.49 5.52
C ILE A 248 -4.57 -12.95 4.86
N LEU A 249 -4.55 -11.66 4.54
CA LEU A 249 -5.63 -10.98 3.84
C LEU A 249 -5.23 -10.74 2.39
N LEU A 250 -6.11 -11.10 1.46
CA LEU A 250 -5.88 -11.03 0.02
C LEU A 250 -6.93 -10.09 -0.59
N LYS A 251 -6.49 -8.98 -1.20
CA LYS A 251 -7.34 -8.20 -2.10
C LYS A 251 -7.14 -8.73 -3.51
N GLY A 252 -8.23 -9.07 -4.18
CA GLY A 252 -8.19 -9.53 -5.56
C GLY A 252 -9.50 -10.16 -5.96
N ALA A 253 -9.42 -11.10 -6.91
CA ALA A 253 -10.59 -11.80 -7.41
C ALA A 253 -10.40 -13.31 -7.41
N ILE A 254 -11.50 -14.01 -7.16
CA ILE A 254 -11.65 -15.45 -7.37
C ILE A 254 -12.59 -15.70 -8.55
N GLY A 255 -12.35 -16.79 -9.27
CA GLY A 255 -13.14 -17.19 -10.42
C GLY A 255 -13.47 -18.67 -10.39
N LYS A 256 -14.61 -19.03 -11.00
CA LYS A 256 -15.07 -20.41 -11.10
C LYS A 256 -15.47 -20.73 -12.53
N LYS A 257 -14.90 -21.78 -13.12
CA LYS A 257 -15.33 -22.26 -14.45
C LYS A 257 -16.64 -23.02 -14.33
N LYS A 258 -17.30 -23.19 -15.48
CA LYS A 258 -18.50 -24.00 -15.57
C LYS A 258 -18.18 -25.45 -15.17
N HIS A 259 -18.94 -26.00 -14.23
CA HIS A 259 -18.81 -27.35 -13.68
C HIS A 259 -17.64 -27.59 -12.70
N ASP A 260 -16.81 -26.58 -12.39
CA ASP A 260 -15.80 -26.74 -11.34
C ASP A 260 -16.46 -26.83 -9.95
N LEU A 261 -15.86 -27.61 -9.05
CA LEU A 261 -16.29 -27.68 -7.64
C LEU A 261 -15.72 -26.51 -6.84
N PHE A 262 -14.44 -26.21 -7.07
CA PHE A 262 -13.67 -25.20 -6.34
C PHE A 262 -13.56 -23.89 -7.13
N TRP A 263 -13.35 -22.80 -6.39
CA TRP A 263 -12.91 -21.53 -6.95
C TRP A 263 -11.41 -21.56 -7.22
N SER A 264 -10.93 -20.63 -8.03
CA SER A 264 -9.51 -20.43 -8.33
C SER A 264 -9.17 -18.96 -8.14
N TRP A 265 -7.99 -18.66 -7.59
CA TRP A 265 -7.50 -17.30 -7.52
C TRP A 265 -7.18 -16.76 -8.91
N CYS A 266 -7.81 -15.67 -9.32
CA CYS A 266 -7.72 -15.19 -10.70
C CYS A 266 -7.13 -13.79 -10.87
N ALA A 267 -7.13 -12.95 -9.85
CA ALA A 267 -6.43 -11.66 -9.93
C ALA A 267 -5.89 -11.28 -8.55
N THR A 268 -4.68 -10.71 -8.52
CA THR A 268 -4.04 -10.24 -7.30
C THR A 268 -4.01 -8.73 -7.29
N GLY A 269 -4.63 -8.10 -6.30
CA GLY A 269 -4.56 -6.66 -6.06
C GLY A 269 -3.51 -6.32 -5.00
N ALA A 270 -3.62 -6.91 -3.81
CA ALA A 270 -2.68 -6.69 -2.71
C ALA A 270 -2.74 -7.81 -1.68
N VAL A 271 -1.70 -7.90 -0.83
CA VAL A 271 -1.62 -8.86 0.28
C VAL A 271 -1.31 -8.09 1.55
N PHE A 272 -2.03 -8.39 2.63
CA PHE A 272 -1.88 -7.71 3.91
C PHE A 272 -1.73 -8.70 5.07
N PRO A 273 -0.98 -8.33 6.12
CA PRO A 273 -0.88 -9.14 7.32
C PRO A 273 -2.22 -9.15 8.09
N LYS A 274 -2.38 -10.11 8.99
CA LYS A 274 -3.60 -10.25 9.81
C LYS A 274 -3.91 -8.98 10.61
N CYS A 275 -2.88 -8.29 11.12
CA CYS A 275 -3.05 -7.08 11.91
C CYS A 275 -3.69 -5.93 11.12
N SER A 276 -3.63 -5.94 9.78
CA SER A 276 -4.30 -4.97 8.93
C SER A 276 -5.82 -5.09 8.95
N LYS A 277 -6.36 -6.22 9.43
CA LYS A 277 -7.80 -6.50 9.41
C LYS A 277 -8.61 -5.38 10.06
N LYS A 278 -8.19 -4.87 11.21
CA LYS A 278 -8.83 -3.71 11.88
C LYS A 278 -8.81 -2.42 11.05
N PHE A 279 -7.83 -2.30 10.16
CA PHE A 279 -7.68 -1.20 9.20
C PHE A 279 -8.32 -1.49 7.85
N LEU A 280 -8.92 -2.66 7.63
CA LEU A 280 -9.57 -3.01 6.36
C LEU A 280 -11.07 -3.31 6.52
N GLU A 281 -11.47 -3.94 7.62
CA GLU A 281 -12.86 -4.03 8.03
C GLU A 281 -13.31 -2.64 8.49
N SER A 282 -14.29 -2.01 7.82
CA SER A 282 -15.17 -1.08 8.54
C SER A 282 -16.39 -0.67 7.73
N GLU A 283 -17.57 -0.96 8.29
CA GLU A 283 -18.67 0.00 8.31
C GLU A 283 -18.52 1.02 9.46
N GLU A 284 -17.71 0.74 10.49
CA GLU A 284 -17.54 1.67 11.62
C GLU A 284 -16.31 2.57 11.51
N ALA A 285 -16.59 3.87 11.49
CA ALA A 285 -15.62 4.92 11.62
C ALA A 285 -14.83 4.76 12.93
N VAL A 286 -13.52 4.52 12.83
CA VAL A 286 -12.59 4.77 13.94
C VAL A 286 -12.53 6.28 14.20
N ILE A 287 -13.47 6.82 14.97
CA ILE A 287 -13.43 8.21 15.43
C ILE A 287 -12.26 8.28 16.40
N ILE A 288 -11.22 9.04 16.06
CA ILE A 288 -10.16 9.38 17.00
C ILE A 288 -10.18 10.90 17.13
N LEU A 289 -10.70 11.34 18.28
CA LEU A 289 -10.50 12.68 18.83
C LEU A 289 -9.12 12.73 19.50
#